data_AF-A0A2V7FGB7-F1
#
_entry.id   AF-A0A2V7FGB7-F1
#
_cell.length_a   1.000
_cell.length_b   1.000
_cell.length_c   1.000
_cell.angle_alpha   90.00
_cell.angle_beta   90.00
_cell.angle_gamma   90.00
#
_symmetry.space_group_name_H-M   'P 1'
#
loop_
_entity.id
_entity.type
_entity.pdbx_description
1 polymer ?
#
loop_
_entity_poly.entity_id
_entity_poly.type
_entity_poly.pdbx_seq_one_letter_code
_entity_poly.pdbx_strand_id
1 'polypeptide(L)'
;YFALASASPTQRSGLYRIKPDGTSLEHIGDDTAHFGTDYFAAPSHDGLSVAYSSTRTPCFVDPCIRVLDLATNLDRVYGTQDYLVRGAMAAWSPVEDLIAYSSGSAVRLIRSDGTPRGVVAQDAGQVKWMEWSPDGHWLIVAADFGVVLFGVQNGLRLPLAQFLSYSATIWRPTQP
;
A
#
# COMPACT_ATOMS: atom_id res chain seq x y z
N TYR A 1 -14.46 -4.67 -0.63
CA TYR A 1 -13.35 -4.60 -1.61
C TYR A 1 -13.01 -3.14 -1.84
N PHE A 2 -11.75 -2.84 -2.12
CA PHE A 2 -11.29 -1.47 -2.37
C PHE A 2 -10.91 -1.35 -3.84
N ALA A 3 -11.28 -0.24 -4.46
CA ALA A 3 -10.96 0.04 -5.83
C ALA A 3 -10.44 1.47 -5.92
N LEU A 4 -9.44 1.67 -6.78
CA LEU A 4 -9.10 3.00 -7.27
C LEU A 4 -10.11 3.34 -8.36
N ALA A 5 -10.80 4.48 -8.22
CA ALA A 5 -11.66 5.00 -9.27
C ALA A 5 -11.09 6.32 -9.79
N SER A 6 -10.96 6.39 -11.11
CA SER A 6 -10.70 7.65 -11.83
C SER A 6 -11.97 8.47 -11.85
N ALA A 7 -11.86 9.80 -11.65
CA ALA A 7 -13.01 10.69 -11.71
C ALA A 7 -13.81 10.52 -13.01
N SER A 8 -15.13 10.55 -12.87
CA SER A 8 -16.08 10.85 -13.94
C SER A 8 -16.64 12.25 -13.69
N PRO A 9 -17.41 12.86 -14.61
CA PRO A 9 -18.09 14.14 -14.34
C PRO A 9 -18.98 14.12 -13.08
N THR A 10 -19.33 12.92 -12.58
CA THR A 10 -20.20 12.70 -11.42
C THR A 10 -19.48 12.07 -10.22
N GLN A 11 -18.23 11.63 -10.37
CA GLN A 11 -17.48 10.92 -9.32
C GLN A 11 -16.09 11.55 -9.16
N ARG A 12 -15.68 11.71 -7.92
CA ARG A 12 -14.40 12.34 -7.57
C ARG A 12 -13.25 11.37 -7.83
N SER A 13 -12.04 11.89 -8.03
CA SER A 13 -10.85 11.06 -8.09
C SER A 13 -10.45 10.72 -6.66
N GLY A 14 -10.15 9.46 -6.37
CA GLY A 14 -9.70 9.09 -5.03
C GLY A 14 -9.85 7.60 -4.74
N LEU A 15 -9.86 7.30 -3.44
CA LEU A 15 -10.05 5.95 -2.95
C LEU A 15 -11.55 5.66 -2.79
N TYR A 16 -11.95 4.48 -3.23
CA TYR A 16 -13.33 4.03 -3.11
C TYR A 16 -13.42 2.66 -2.47
N ARG A 17 -14.49 2.47 -1.71
CA ARG A 17 -14.93 1.16 -1.20
C ARG A 17 -16.24 0.79 -1.87
N ILE A 18 -16.39 -0.49 -2.17
CA ILE A 18 -17.60 -1.06 -2.75
C ILE A 18 -17.88 -2.43 -2.13
N LYS A 19 -19.17 -2.78 -2.02
CA LYS A 19 -19.57 -4.12 -1.59
C LYS A 19 -19.23 -5.16 -2.66
N PRO A 20 -19.04 -6.43 -2.26
CA PRO A 20 -18.77 -7.52 -3.20
C PRO A 20 -19.85 -7.69 -4.27
N ASP A 21 -21.11 -7.34 -3.96
CA ASP A 21 -22.25 -7.39 -4.87
C ASP A 21 -22.30 -6.20 -5.86
N GLY A 22 -21.30 -5.32 -5.84
CA GLY A 22 -21.21 -4.13 -6.70
C GLY A 22 -22.05 -2.94 -6.23
N THR A 23 -22.68 -3.02 -5.05
CA THR A 23 -23.49 -1.93 -4.49
C THR A 23 -22.70 -1.09 -3.49
N SER A 24 -23.30 0.01 -3.03
CA SER A 24 -22.75 0.88 -1.98
C SER A 24 -21.33 1.40 -2.30
N LEU A 25 -21.14 1.92 -3.51
CA LEU A 25 -19.92 2.65 -3.85
C LEU A 25 -19.83 3.92 -2.99
N GLU A 26 -18.73 4.07 -2.26
CA GLU A 26 -18.47 5.22 -1.41
C GLU A 26 -17.03 5.68 -1.52
N HIS A 27 -16.82 7.00 -1.46
CA HIS A 27 -15.50 7.60 -1.38
C HIS A 27 -14.97 7.50 0.05
N ILE A 28 -13.71 7.14 0.22
CA ILE A 28 -13.05 7.03 1.53
C ILE A 28 -11.87 8.01 1.64
N GLY A 29 -11.68 8.61 2.81
CA GLY A 29 -10.67 9.64 3.06
C GLY A 29 -11.12 11.09 2.81
N ASP A 30 -10.30 12.04 3.29
CA ASP A 30 -10.56 13.48 3.21
C ASP A 30 -9.99 14.12 1.93
N ASP A 31 -10.90 14.73 1.16
CA ASP A 31 -10.68 15.36 -0.15
C ASP A 31 -10.78 16.90 -0.08
N THR A 32 -10.99 17.49 1.10
CA THR A 32 -11.36 18.91 1.19
C THR A 32 -10.26 19.83 1.72
N ALA A 33 -9.29 19.30 2.47
CA ALA A 33 -8.26 20.12 3.11
C ALA A 33 -6.92 20.19 2.35
N HIS A 34 -6.62 19.23 1.45
CA HIS A 34 -5.27 19.05 0.93
C HIS A 34 -5.23 18.77 -0.58
N PHE A 35 -4.42 19.52 -1.33
CA PHE A 35 -4.14 19.27 -2.74
C PHE A 35 -3.31 17.99 -2.91
N GLY A 36 -3.72 17.07 -3.80
CA GLY A 36 -2.95 15.87 -4.14
C GLY A 36 -3.84 14.71 -4.63
N THR A 37 -3.27 13.50 -4.69
CA THR A 37 -3.98 12.28 -5.10
C THR A 37 -3.55 11.10 -4.22
N ASP A 38 -4.51 10.24 -3.92
CA ASP A 38 -4.31 9.00 -3.17
C ASP A 38 -4.34 7.79 -4.11
N TYR A 39 -3.43 6.84 -3.90
CA TYR A 39 -3.25 5.70 -4.78
C TYR A 39 -2.67 4.47 -4.06
N PHE A 40 -2.79 3.29 -4.69
CA PHE A 40 -2.35 1.99 -4.16
C PHE A 40 -2.86 1.69 -2.74
N ALA A 41 -4.19 1.53 -2.62
CA ALA A 41 -4.82 1.15 -1.36
C ALA A 41 -4.52 -0.31 -0.99
N ALA A 42 -4.17 -0.52 0.28
CA ALA A 42 -3.82 -1.79 0.87
C ALA A 42 -4.61 -1.99 2.18
N PRO A 43 -5.63 -2.86 2.21
CA PRO A 43 -6.47 -3.08 3.38
C PRO A 43 -5.71 -3.78 4.51
N SER A 44 -6.00 -3.43 5.76
CA SER A 44 -5.46 -4.14 6.92
C SER A 44 -6.00 -5.57 7.03
N HIS A 45 -5.24 -6.43 7.72
CA HIS A 45 -5.60 -7.84 7.97
C HIS A 45 -6.97 -8.00 8.67
N ASP A 46 -7.37 -7.03 9.49
CA ASP A 46 -8.63 -7.03 10.24
C ASP A 46 -9.77 -6.32 9.50
N GLY A 47 -9.50 -5.71 8.35
CA GLY A 47 -10.48 -4.97 7.56
C GLY A 47 -10.97 -3.67 8.20
N LEU A 48 -10.32 -3.18 9.26
CA LEU A 48 -10.70 -1.96 9.98
C LEU A 48 -9.98 -0.72 9.44
N SER A 49 -8.93 -0.88 8.66
CA SER A 49 -8.12 0.23 8.15
C SER A 49 -7.64 -0.02 6.72
N VAL A 50 -7.17 1.04 6.08
CA VAL A 50 -6.52 0.96 4.77
C VAL A 50 -5.28 1.86 4.75
N ALA A 51 -4.16 1.30 4.33
CA ALA A 51 -2.93 2.05 4.06
C ALA A 51 -2.91 2.41 2.58
N TYR A 52 -2.37 3.57 2.25
CA TYR A 52 -2.30 4.01 0.86
C TYR A 52 -1.20 5.04 0.70
N SER A 53 -0.73 5.19 -0.53
CA SER A 53 0.23 6.22 -0.89
C SER A 53 -0.50 7.51 -1.22
N SER A 54 0.06 8.65 -0.82
CA SER A 54 -0.57 9.95 -0.99
C SER A 54 0.45 11.02 -1.39
N THR A 55 0.06 11.86 -2.34
CA THR A 55 0.75 13.12 -2.66
C THR A 55 0.04 14.32 -2.03
N ARG A 56 -0.99 14.10 -1.22
CA ARG A 56 -1.67 15.18 -0.49
C ARG A 56 -0.67 15.94 0.38
N THR A 57 -0.84 17.27 0.49
CA THR A 57 -0.08 18.09 1.44
C THR A 57 -0.01 17.39 2.81
N PRO A 58 1.17 17.31 3.47
CA PRO A 58 2.45 17.95 3.15
C PRO A 58 3.42 17.09 2.32
N CYS A 59 2.95 16.01 1.68
CA CYS A 59 3.82 15.03 1.02
C CYS A 59 4.25 15.49 -0.38
N PHE A 60 3.32 16.03 -1.17
CA PHE A 60 3.58 16.57 -2.52
C PHE A 60 4.31 15.55 -3.41
N VAL A 61 5.45 15.94 -4.01
CA VAL A 61 6.24 15.09 -4.92
C VAL A 61 6.98 13.96 -4.21
N ASP A 62 7.18 14.07 -2.90
CA ASP A 62 7.75 13.04 -2.05
C ASP A 62 6.60 12.34 -1.31
N PRO A 63 5.96 11.32 -1.94
CA PRO A 63 4.77 10.73 -1.40
C PRO A 63 5.00 10.16 0.00
N CYS A 64 3.90 10.06 0.73
CA CYS A 64 3.87 9.43 2.03
C CYS A 64 2.85 8.31 2.05
N ILE A 65 3.02 7.40 3.00
CA ILE A 65 2.01 6.43 3.36
C ILE A 65 1.11 7.04 4.43
N ARG A 66 -0.20 6.98 4.20
CA ARG A 66 -1.25 7.33 5.16
C ARG A 66 -2.01 6.07 5.54
N VAL A 67 -2.66 6.12 6.71
CA VAL A 67 -3.53 5.04 7.21
C VAL A 67 -4.87 5.66 7.55
N LEU A 68 -5.93 5.19 6.91
CA LEU A 68 -7.30 5.61 7.16
C LEU A 68 -8.00 4.61 8.08
N ASP A 69 -8.71 5.12 9.09
CA ASP A 69 -9.68 4.36 9.87
C ASP A 69 -11.02 4.29 9.11
N LEU A 70 -11.53 3.08 8.87
CA LEU A 70 -12.74 2.87 8.07
C LEU A 70 -14.04 3.09 8.84
N ALA A 71 -14.00 3.11 10.17
CA ALA A 71 -15.17 3.42 10.98
C ALA A 71 -15.40 4.93 11.06
N THR A 72 -14.33 5.72 11.20
CA THR A 72 -14.42 7.19 11.26
C THR A 72 -14.28 7.86 9.89
N ASN A 73 -13.75 7.14 8.89
CA ASN A 73 -13.38 7.67 7.58
C ASN A 73 -12.38 8.85 7.69
N LEU A 74 -11.44 8.74 8.63
CA LEU A 74 -10.42 9.77 8.89
C LEU A 74 -9.02 9.17 8.89
N ASP A 75 -8.05 9.96 8.46
CA ASP A 75 -6.64 9.59 8.56
C ASP A 75 -6.20 9.53 10.01
N ARG A 76 -5.39 8.52 10.33
CA ARG A 76 -4.74 8.42 11.63
C ARG A 76 -3.75 9.57 11.80
N VAL A 77 -3.70 10.08 13.03
CA VAL A 77 -2.79 11.16 13.43
C VAL A 77 -1.57 10.55 14.13
N TYR A 78 -0.39 10.97 13.70
CA TYR A 78 0.91 10.57 14.22
C TYR A 78 1.62 11.80 14.80
N GLY A 79 1.33 12.14 16.05
CA GLY A 79 1.83 13.39 16.66
C GLY A 79 1.20 14.63 16.01
N THR A 80 2.00 15.42 15.29
CA THR A 80 1.52 16.66 14.62
C THR A 80 1.22 16.48 13.14
N GLN A 81 1.31 15.27 12.61
CA GLN A 81 1.07 14.96 11.20
C GLN A 81 0.01 13.88 11.05
N ASP A 82 -0.55 13.79 9.85
CA ASP A 82 -1.64 12.88 9.45
C ASP A 82 -1.17 11.81 8.44
N TYR A 83 0.15 11.56 8.41
CA TYR A 83 0.77 10.51 7.62
C TYR A 83 1.72 9.68 8.48
N LEU A 84 1.81 8.39 8.15
CA LEU A 84 2.59 7.40 8.88
C LEU A 84 4.09 7.57 8.62
N VAL A 85 4.49 7.61 7.34
CA VAL A 85 5.90 7.65 6.94
C VAL A 85 6.06 8.19 5.52
N ARG A 86 7.21 8.78 5.18
CA ARG A 86 7.56 9.10 3.79
C ARG A 86 7.90 7.83 3.01
N GLY A 87 7.34 7.70 1.82
CA GLY A 87 7.46 6.52 0.97
C GLY A 87 6.25 6.32 0.06
N ALA A 88 6.31 5.29 -0.77
CA ALA A 88 5.25 4.93 -1.71
C ALA A 88 4.97 3.42 -1.66
N MET A 89 4.01 2.97 -2.47
CA MET A 89 3.71 1.56 -2.71
C MET A 89 3.42 0.78 -1.42
N ALA A 90 2.43 1.21 -0.65
CA ALA A 90 2.03 0.47 0.54
C ALA A 90 1.46 -0.91 0.18
N ALA A 91 1.85 -1.93 0.93
CA ALA A 91 1.23 -3.24 0.95
C ALA A 91 1.09 -3.68 2.41
N TRP A 92 -0.14 -3.85 2.89
CA TRP A 92 -0.41 -4.32 4.24
C TRP A 92 -0.38 -5.85 4.26
N SER A 93 0.28 -6.41 5.25
CA SER A 93 0.29 -7.86 5.51
C SER A 93 -1.13 -8.36 5.75
N PRO A 94 -1.51 -9.52 5.17
CA PRO A 94 -2.83 -10.12 5.37
C PRO A 94 -2.95 -10.88 6.71
N VAL A 95 -1.85 -11.08 7.45
CA VAL A 95 -1.82 -11.91 8.66
C VAL A 95 -1.56 -11.14 9.95
N GLU A 96 -0.97 -9.95 9.88
CA GLU A 96 -0.62 -9.16 11.07
C GLU A 96 -0.55 -7.65 10.76
N ASP A 97 -0.45 -6.83 11.80
CA ASP A 97 -0.27 -5.38 11.66
C ASP A 97 1.16 -5.03 11.22
N LEU A 98 1.41 -5.18 9.92
CA LEU A 98 2.69 -4.89 9.31
C LEU A 98 2.49 -4.37 7.88
N ILE A 99 3.11 -3.23 7.57
CA ILE A 99 3.02 -2.56 6.27
C ILE A 99 4.39 -2.58 5.63
N ALA A 100 4.48 -3.15 4.43
CA ALA A 100 5.60 -2.97 3.53
C ALA A 100 5.43 -1.69 2.72
N TYR A 101 6.51 -0.93 2.53
CA TYR A 101 6.50 0.28 1.74
C TYR A 101 7.87 0.52 1.09
N SER A 102 7.87 1.25 -0.04
CA SER A 102 9.08 1.66 -0.73
C SER A 102 9.58 2.99 -0.20
N SER A 103 10.89 3.11 -0.08
CA SER A 103 11.55 4.34 0.38
C SER A 103 12.90 4.46 -0.33
N GLY A 104 12.93 5.25 -1.41
CA GLY A 104 14.02 5.21 -2.37
C GLY A 104 14.10 3.84 -3.05
N SER A 105 15.29 3.22 -3.06
CA SER A 105 15.49 1.84 -3.54
C SER A 105 15.17 0.77 -2.49
N ALA A 106 14.85 1.15 -1.25
CA ALA A 106 14.64 0.21 -0.17
C ALA A 106 13.17 -0.21 -0.05
N VAL A 107 12.95 -1.44 0.39
CA VAL A 107 11.67 -1.95 0.87
C VAL A 107 11.76 -2.11 2.38
N ARG A 108 10.90 -1.41 3.10
CA ARG A 108 10.90 -1.30 4.56
C ARG A 108 9.60 -1.80 5.15
N LEU A 109 9.64 -2.13 6.44
CA LEU A 109 8.53 -2.64 7.22
C LEU A 109 8.25 -1.71 8.40
N ILE A 110 6.98 -1.34 8.58
CA ILE A 110 6.51 -0.47 9.65
C ILE A 110 5.16 -0.98 10.15
N ARG A 111 4.86 -0.82 11.44
CA ARG A 111 3.53 -1.07 11.99
C ARG A 111 2.60 0.12 11.76
N SER A 112 1.29 -0.10 11.81
CA SER A 112 0.32 0.98 11.63
C SER A 112 0.34 2.01 12.76
N ASP A 113 1.00 1.72 13.89
CA ASP A 113 1.25 2.65 14.99
C ASP A 113 2.52 3.54 14.80
N GLY A 114 3.28 3.33 13.72
CA GLY A 114 4.53 4.05 13.45
C GLY A 114 5.81 3.33 13.89
N THR A 115 5.70 2.21 14.61
CA THR A 115 6.86 1.45 15.08
C THR A 115 7.61 0.81 13.90
N PRO A 116 8.89 1.16 13.65
CA PRO A 116 9.68 0.54 12.59
C PRO A 116 9.94 -0.93 12.93
N ARG A 117 9.81 -1.83 11.95
CA ARG A 117 10.09 -3.26 12.15
C ARG A 117 11.45 -3.66 11.54
N GLY A 118 11.76 -3.18 10.33
CA GLY A 118 13.01 -3.55 9.68
C GLY A 118 13.04 -3.24 8.18
N VAL A 119 14.03 -3.80 7.51
CA VAL A 119 14.26 -3.63 6.06
C VAL A 119 14.25 -5.00 5.41
N VAL A 120 13.44 -5.17 4.36
CA VAL A 120 13.39 -6.39 3.53
C VAL A 120 14.53 -6.38 2.52
N ALA A 121 14.76 -5.22 1.89
CA ALA A 121 15.83 -5.00 0.92
C ALA A 121 16.27 -3.54 0.93
N GLN A 122 17.57 -3.27 0.78
CA GLN A 122 18.10 -1.90 0.64
C GLN A 122 18.13 -1.42 -0.82
N ASP A 123 18.15 -2.38 -1.76
CA ASP A 123 18.46 -2.23 -3.17
C ASP A 123 17.45 -3.00 -4.06
N ALA A 124 16.16 -2.87 -3.73
CA ALA A 124 15.07 -3.45 -4.51
C ALA A 124 14.85 -2.74 -5.86
N GLY A 125 15.37 -1.52 -6.02
CA GLY A 125 15.17 -0.69 -7.21
C GLY A 125 13.93 0.22 -7.09
N GLN A 126 13.51 0.80 -8.20
CA GLN A 126 12.32 1.66 -8.24
C GLN A 126 11.05 0.81 -8.23
N VAL A 127 10.52 0.57 -7.03
CA VAL A 127 9.31 -0.22 -6.81
C VAL A 127 8.11 0.39 -7.54
N LYS A 128 7.44 -0.43 -8.35
CA LYS A 128 6.21 -0.08 -9.08
C LYS A 128 4.98 -0.81 -8.55
N TRP A 129 5.18 -1.97 -7.93
CA TRP A 129 4.12 -2.76 -7.31
C TRP A 129 4.70 -3.69 -6.22
N MET A 130 3.93 -3.97 -5.17
CA MET A 130 4.27 -4.94 -4.13
C MET A 130 3.04 -5.68 -3.62
N GLU A 131 3.23 -6.95 -3.23
CA GLU A 131 2.14 -7.76 -2.70
C GLU A 131 2.64 -8.85 -1.75
N TRP A 132 1.94 -9.02 -0.63
CA TRP A 132 2.20 -10.07 0.34
C TRP A 132 1.61 -11.40 -0.11
N SER A 133 2.36 -12.46 0.17
CA SER A 133 1.80 -13.81 0.20
C SER A 133 0.68 -13.93 1.24
N PRO A 134 -0.34 -14.77 1.02
CA PRO A 134 -1.45 -14.95 1.96
C PRO A 134 -1.03 -15.40 3.36
N ASP A 135 0.11 -16.08 3.49
CA ASP A 135 0.68 -16.54 4.76
C ASP A 135 1.62 -15.51 5.42
N GLY A 136 1.89 -14.39 4.76
CA GLY A 136 2.73 -13.30 5.27
C GLY A 136 4.23 -13.57 5.26
N HIS A 137 4.70 -14.69 4.72
CA HIS A 137 6.14 -15.03 4.77
C HIS A 137 6.96 -14.37 3.64
N TRP A 138 6.28 -14.04 2.55
CA TRP A 138 6.88 -13.56 1.32
C TRP A 138 6.28 -12.25 0.83
N LEU A 139 7.12 -11.47 0.15
CA LEU A 139 6.74 -10.28 -0.57
C LEU A 139 7.20 -10.39 -2.03
N ILE A 140 6.27 -10.31 -2.98
CA ILE A 140 6.61 -10.09 -4.38
C ILE A 140 6.79 -8.58 -4.57
N VAL A 141 7.93 -8.19 -5.14
CA VAL A 141 8.27 -6.81 -5.46
C VAL A 141 8.55 -6.73 -6.94
N ALA A 142 7.83 -5.85 -7.62
CA ALA A 142 8.05 -5.55 -9.01
C ALA A 142 8.70 -4.17 -9.11
N ALA A 143 9.95 -4.14 -9.58
CA ALA A 143 10.78 -2.95 -9.72
C ALA A 143 11.36 -2.81 -11.15
N ASP A 144 12.05 -1.72 -11.42
CA ASP A 144 12.66 -1.40 -12.71
C ASP A 144 13.54 -2.51 -13.31
N PHE A 145 14.15 -3.36 -12.50
CA PHE A 145 14.98 -4.49 -12.97
C PHE A 145 14.25 -5.84 -13.06
N GLY A 146 12.95 -5.89 -12.74
CA GLY A 146 12.13 -7.10 -12.85
C GLY A 146 11.31 -7.41 -11.59
N VAL A 147 10.86 -8.67 -11.50
CA VAL A 147 10.05 -9.18 -10.39
C VAL A 147 10.93 -10.05 -9.50
N VAL A 148 10.95 -9.72 -8.20
CA VAL A 148 11.75 -10.40 -7.19
C VAL A 148 10.85 -10.85 -6.04
N LEU A 149 11.04 -12.09 -5.60
CA LEU A 149 10.44 -12.62 -4.40
C LEU A 149 11.40 -12.43 -3.22
N PHE A 150 10.94 -11.78 -2.16
CA PHE A 150 11.68 -11.59 -0.93
C PHE A 150 11.08 -12.40 0.22
N GLY A 151 11.94 -13.03 1.02
CA GLY A 151 11.55 -13.63 2.29
C GLY A 151 11.67 -12.65 3.43
N VAL A 152 10.56 -12.40 4.12
CA VAL A 152 10.40 -11.28 5.06
C VAL A 152 11.27 -11.44 6.31
N GLN A 153 11.54 -12.68 6.73
CA GLN A 153 12.28 -12.98 7.97
C GLN A 153 13.62 -13.70 7.75
N ASN A 154 13.87 -14.25 6.56
CA ASN A 154 15.02 -15.11 6.29
C ASN A 154 16.03 -14.53 5.30
N GLY A 155 15.76 -13.32 4.77
CA GLY A 155 16.65 -12.64 3.84
C GLY A 155 16.70 -13.27 2.44
N LEU A 156 15.79 -14.19 2.10
CA LEU A 156 15.72 -14.75 0.75
C LEU A 156 15.49 -13.64 -0.27
N ARG A 157 16.24 -13.68 -1.37
CA ARG A 157 16.02 -12.87 -2.57
C ARG A 157 16.06 -13.78 -3.79
N LEU A 158 14.90 -14.05 -4.37
CA LEU A 158 14.76 -14.91 -5.55
C LEU A 158 14.20 -14.10 -6.73
N PRO A 159 15.03 -13.74 -7.72
CA PRO A 159 14.55 -13.15 -8.96
C PRO A 159 13.64 -14.15 -9.68
N LEU A 160 12.39 -13.78 -9.93
CA LEU A 160 11.43 -14.65 -10.62
C LEU A 160 11.45 -14.44 -12.13
N ALA A 161 11.64 -13.20 -12.57
CA ALA A 161 11.80 -12.86 -13.98
C ALA A 161 12.29 -11.43 -14.22
N GLN A 162 12.86 -11.18 -15.40
CA GLN A 162 13.14 -9.85 -15.94
C GLN A 162 12.16 -9.58 -17.08
N PHE A 163 11.21 -8.67 -16.88
CA PHE A 163 10.24 -8.26 -17.89
C PHE A 163 10.21 -6.73 -17.99
N LEU A 164 10.10 -6.20 -19.21
CA LEU A 164 10.15 -4.74 -19.49
C LEU A 164 8.85 -3.99 -19.15
N SER A 165 7.80 -4.68 -18.69
CA SER A 165 6.54 -4.07 -18.23
C SER A 165 5.69 -5.06 -17.45
N TYR A 166 5.07 -4.63 -16.36
CA TYR A 166 4.07 -5.38 -15.61
C TYR A 166 3.06 -4.41 -14.99
N SER A 167 1.78 -4.81 -14.93
CA SER A 167 0.70 -3.98 -14.38
C SER A 167 0.19 -4.45 -13.02
N ALA A 168 0.25 -5.75 -12.71
CA ALA A 168 -0.04 -6.34 -11.39
C ALA A 168 0.43 -7.81 -11.34
N THR A 169 1.01 -8.22 -10.21
CA THR A 169 1.13 -9.64 -9.84
C THR A 169 -0.02 -10.00 -8.90
N ILE A 170 -0.34 -11.30 -8.78
CA ILE A 170 -1.28 -11.80 -7.78
C ILE A 170 -0.84 -13.18 -7.29
N TRP A 171 -0.94 -13.43 -5.98
CA TRP A 171 -0.76 -14.76 -5.42
C TRP A 171 -1.96 -15.67 -5.74
N ARG A 172 -1.72 -16.93 -6.11
CA ARG A 172 -2.81 -17.91 -6.19
C ARG A 172 -3.33 -18.18 -4.76
N PRO A 173 -4.63 -17.99 -4.48
CA PRO A 173 -5.20 -18.36 -3.18
C PRO A 173 -5.05 -19.88 -2.97
N THR A 174 -4.57 -20.29 -1.81
CA THR A 174 -4.69 -21.68 -1.37
C THR A 174 -6.06 -21.83 -0.72
N GLN A 175 -6.97 -22.58 -1.35
CA GLN A 175 -8.23 -22.96 -0.68
C GLN A 175 -7.90 -23.86 0.54
N PRO A 176 -8.64 -23.74 1.65
CA PRO A 176 -8.68 -24.80 2.65
C PRO A 176 -9.34 -26.08 2.09
#